data_AF-A0A9P6YY75-F1
#
_entry.id   AF-A0A9P6YY75-F1
#
_cell.length_a   1.000
_cell.length_b   1.000
_cell.length_c   1.000
_cell.angle_alpha   90.00
_cell.angle_beta   90.00
_cell.angle_gamma   90.00
#
_symmetry.space_group_name_H-M   'P 1'
#
loop_
_entity.id
_entity.type
_entity.pdbx_description
1 polymer ?
#
loop_
_entity_poly.entity_id
_entity_poly.type
_entity_poly.pdbx_seq_one_letter_code
_entity_poly.pdbx_strand_id
1 'polypeptide(L)'
;MFGVIRSIPRGASRLQLTSKRGHNYYKGTGSGAMGRHTKKGGYVIDWNKVRTFVVPDLENFNLGPYVSRKTPFLSKSNTTQ
;
A
#
# COMPACT_ATOMS: atom_id res chain seq x y z
N MET A 1 44.96 6.81 -12.47
CA MET A 1 44.47 5.46 -12.09
C MET A 1 42.96 5.53 -11.85
N PHE A 2 42.16 5.39 -12.92
CA PHE A 2 40.70 5.36 -12.85
C PHE A 2 40.24 3.90 -12.92
N GLY A 3 40.43 3.18 -11.82
CA GLY A 3 40.14 1.75 -11.73
C GLY A 3 38.66 1.52 -11.45
N VAL A 4 37.97 0.87 -12.39
CA VAL A 4 36.80 0.05 -12.10
C VAL A 4 37.28 -1.05 -11.16
N ILE A 5 37.01 -0.93 -9.86
CA ILE A 5 37.25 -2.04 -8.93
C ILE A 5 36.18 -3.08 -9.24
N ARG A 6 36.50 -4.00 -10.15
CA ARG A 6 35.68 -5.16 -10.54
C ARG A 6 34.21 -4.79 -10.82
N SER A 7 33.92 -4.38 -12.06
CA SER A 7 32.57 -4.23 -12.65
C SER A 7 31.62 -3.14 -12.12
N ILE A 8 31.91 -2.42 -11.04
CA ILE A 8 30.99 -1.41 -10.47
C ILE A 8 31.65 -0.02 -10.44
N PRO A 9 31.01 1.04 -10.97
CA PRO A 9 31.53 2.40 -10.85
C PRO A 9 31.58 2.84 -9.38
N ARG A 10 32.63 3.56 -8.97
CA ARG A 10 32.77 4.02 -7.58
C ARG A 10 31.54 4.86 -7.16
N GLY A 11 30.91 4.48 -6.05
CA GLY A 11 29.68 5.11 -5.53
C GLY A 11 28.38 4.38 -5.90
N ALA A 12 28.42 3.42 -6.84
CA ALA A 12 27.31 2.52 -7.09
C ALA A 12 27.36 1.30 -6.16
N SER A 13 26.18 0.76 -5.84
CA SER A 13 26.02 -0.41 -4.97
C SER A 13 25.03 -1.39 -5.61
N ARG A 14 25.16 -2.69 -5.30
CA ARG A 14 24.26 -3.76 -5.78
C ARG A 14 22.94 -3.84 -5.00
N LEU A 15 22.66 -2.86 -4.16
CA LEU A 15 21.40 -2.75 -3.43
C LEU A 15 20.24 -2.52 -4.39
N GLN A 16 19.02 -2.81 -3.94
CA GLN A 16 17.82 -2.56 -4.73
C GLN A 16 17.71 -1.08 -5.11
N LEU A 17 17.52 -0.81 -6.40
CA LEU A 17 17.27 0.54 -6.90
C LEU A 17 15.92 1.06 -6.41
N THR A 18 15.94 2.24 -5.80
CA THR A 18 14.76 2.99 -5.39
C THR A 18 14.60 4.24 -6.24
N SER A 19 13.45 4.91 -6.14
CA SER A 19 13.19 6.18 -6.84
C SER A 19 14.16 7.32 -6.48
N LYS A 20 14.99 7.15 -5.45
CA LYS A 20 15.96 8.15 -4.97
C LYS A 20 17.39 7.89 -5.42
N ARG A 21 17.64 6.79 -6.14
CA ARG A 21 19.00 6.31 -6.47
C ARG A 21 19.37 6.40 -7.96
N GLY A 22 18.51 6.95 -8.81
CA GLY A 22 18.77 7.11 -10.24
C GLY A 22 18.35 8.47 -10.78
N HIS A 23 19.09 8.99 -11.76
CA HIS A 23 18.75 10.21 -12.50
C HIS A 23 17.71 9.87 -13.58
N ASN A 24 16.62 10.63 -13.67
CA ASN A 24 15.48 10.34 -14.57
C ASN A 24 14.89 8.93 -14.42
N TYR A 25 15.02 8.31 -13.25
CA TYR A 25 14.51 6.97 -12.96
C TYR A 25 13.19 7.07 -12.18
N TYR A 26 12.07 6.83 -12.86
CA TYR A 26 10.75 6.78 -12.21
C TYR A 26 10.47 5.36 -11.71
N LYS A 27 10.15 5.24 -10.41
CA LYS A 27 9.69 3.99 -9.78
C LYS A 27 8.60 4.31 -8.76
N GLY A 28 7.43 3.67 -8.93
CA GLY A 28 6.30 3.80 -8.01
C GLY A 28 6.46 2.99 -6.72
N THR A 29 5.52 3.18 -5.79
CA THR A 29 5.46 2.50 -4.47
C THR A 29 4.38 1.43 -4.38
N GLY A 30 3.66 1.14 -5.46
CA GLY A 30 2.62 0.10 -5.50
C GLY A 30 1.22 0.57 -5.08
N SER A 31 0.91 1.87 -5.12
CA SER A 31 -0.40 2.43 -4.75
C SER A 31 -1.58 2.05 -5.67
N GLY A 32 -1.30 1.48 -6.85
CA GLY A 32 -2.28 1.23 -7.91
C GLY A 32 -2.40 2.40 -8.90
N ALA A 33 -3.20 2.24 -9.96
CA ALA A 33 -3.45 3.28 -10.95
C ALA A 33 -4.88 3.83 -10.79
N MET A 34 -5.00 5.14 -10.56
CA MET A 34 -6.28 5.82 -10.25
C MET A 34 -6.87 6.54 -11.47
N GLY A 35 -6.36 6.25 -12.66
CA GLY A 35 -6.66 7.01 -13.87
C GLY A 35 -5.71 6.67 -15.01
N ARG A 36 -5.53 7.63 -15.93
CA ARG A 36 -4.69 7.47 -17.13
C ARG A 36 -3.98 8.77 -17.51
N HIS A 37 -2.77 8.65 -18.05
CA HIS A 37 -2.06 9.75 -18.69
C HIS A 37 -2.68 10.15 -20.04
N THR A 38 -2.71 11.44 -20.31
CA THR A 38 -3.13 12.04 -21.59
C THR A 38 -1.95 12.13 -22.57
N LYS A 39 -2.24 12.33 -23.86
CA LYS A 39 -1.21 12.47 -24.91
C LYS A 39 -0.25 13.65 -24.66
N LYS A 40 -0.71 14.70 -23.96
CA LYS A 40 0.06 15.92 -23.67
C LYS A 40 0.65 15.93 -22.24
N GLY A 41 0.80 14.77 -21.61
CA GLY A 41 1.45 14.65 -20.29
C GLY A 41 0.57 14.96 -19.07
N GLY A 42 -0.67 15.44 -19.26
CA GLY A 42 -1.65 15.56 -18.17
C GLY A 42 -2.13 14.19 -17.66
N TYR A 43 -2.86 14.17 -16.54
CA TYR A 43 -3.44 12.97 -15.95
C TYR A 43 -4.94 13.15 -15.72
N VAL A 44 -5.74 12.17 -16.11
CA VAL A 44 -7.20 12.15 -15.90
C VAL A 44 -7.53 11.07 -14.88
N ILE A 45 -8.24 11.46 -13.83
CA ILE A 45 -8.68 10.58 -12.74
C ILE A 45 -9.91 9.80 -13.19
N ASP A 46 -9.91 8.48 -12.97
CA ASP A 46 -11.07 7.62 -13.15
C ASP A 46 -11.70 7.36 -11.78
N TRP A 47 -12.82 8.02 -11.52
CA TRP A 47 -13.51 7.96 -10.22
C TRP A 47 -13.97 6.55 -9.85
N ASN A 48 -14.14 5.64 -10.83
CA ASN A 48 -14.48 4.24 -10.54
C ASN A 48 -13.31 3.47 -9.90
N LYS A 49 -12.07 3.94 -10.09
CA LYS A 49 -10.86 3.33 -9.50
C LYS A 49 -10.46 3.98 -8.17
N VAL A 50 -11.06 5.12 -7.83
CA VAL A 50 -10.78 5.79 -6.57
C VAL A 50 -11.42 4.99 -5.44
N ARG A 51 -10.61 4.63 -4.44
CA ARG A 51 -11.07 3.86 -3.28
C ARG A 51 -11.90 4.75 -2.37
N THR A 52 -13.15 4.36 -2.12
CA THR A 52 -14.04 5.02 -1.16
C THR A 52 -14.22 4.12 0.06
N PHE A 53 -14.07 4.69 1.25
CA PHE A 53 -14.34 3.99 2.50
C PHE A 53 -15.71 4.41 3.01
N VAL A 54 -16.66 3.47 3.03
CA VAL A 54 -18.01 3.69 3.56
C VAL A 54 -17.93 3.55 5.07
N VAL A 55 -17.93 4.69 5.76
CA VAL A 55 -17.92 4.74 7.22
C VAL A 55 -19.38 4.68 7.70
N PRO A 56 -19.77 3.69 8.52
CA PRO A 56 -21.11 3.65 9.08
C PRO A 56 -21.29 4.72 10.16
N ASP A 57 -22.55 5.02 10.49
CA ASP A 57 -22.86 5.80 11.69
C ASP A 57 -22.58 4.97 12.94
N LEU A 58 -21.90 5.58 13.91
CA LEU A 58 -21.48 4.96 15.17
C LEU A 58 -22.10 5.65 16.38
N GLU A 59 -23.04 6.58 16.18
CA GLU A 59 -23.78 7.19 17.28
C GLU A 59 -24.51 6.11 18.10
N ASN A 60 -24.34 6.15 19.43
CA ASN A 60 -24.91 5.18 20.38
C ASN A 60 -24.44 3.72 20.19
N PHE A 61 -23.28 3.49 19.56
CA PHE A 61 -22.72 2.14 19.42
C PHE A 61 -22.22 1.60 20.76
N ASN A 62 -22.86 0.54 21.27
CA ASN A 62 -22.60 -0.02 22.60
C ASN A 62 -21.37 -0.95 22.67
N LEU A 63 -20.83 -1.39 21.52
CA LEU A 63 -19.73 -2.35 21.52
C LEU A 63 -18.37 -1.64 21.61
N GLY A 64 -17.53 -2.11 22.53
CA GLY A 64 -16.14 -1.69 22.63
C GLY A 64 -15.19 -2.58 21.82
N PRO A 65 -13.93 -2.14 21.60
CA PRO A 65 -12.91 -2.94 20.90
C PRO A 65 -12.43 -4.16 21.70
N TYR A 66 -12.76 -4.24 23.00
CA TYR A 66 -12.37 -5.32 23.89
C TYR A 66 -13.58 -5.87 24.65
N VAL A 67 -13.44 -7.12 25.11
CA VAL A 67 -14.43 -7.82 25.94
C VAL A 67 -13.94 -8.02 27.36
N SER A 68 -14.88 -8.20 28.29
CA SER A 68 -14.56 -8.50 29.69
C SER A 68 -13.88 -9.87 29.82
N ARG A 69 -12.85 -9.95 30.67
CA ARG A 69 -12.16 -11.22 31.01
C ARG A 69 -13.04 -12.20 31.76
N LYS A 70 -14.17 -11.76 32.33
CA LYS A 70 -15.13 -12.59 33.07
C LYS A 70 -16.10 -13.34 32.15
N THR A 71 -16.02 -13.12 30.84
CA THR A 71 -16.93 -13.75 29.86
C THR A 71 -16.64 -15.26 29.77
N PRO A 72 -17.66 -16.14 29.88
CA PRO A 72 -17.46 -17.58 29.78
C PRO A 72 -17.10 -18.01 28.35
N PHE A 73 -16.31 -19.08 28.22
CA PHE A 73 -15.99 -19.67 26.92
C PHE A 73 -17.15 -20.54 26.43
N LEU A 74 -17.57 -20.33 25.18
CA LEU A 74 -18.62 -21.11 24.52
C LEU A 74 -17.99 -22.00 23.42
N SER A 75 -18.28 -23.30 23.47
CA SER A 75 -17.95 -24.24 22.40
C SER A 75 -18.85 -23.97 21.19
N LYS A 76 -18.28 -23.78 19.99
CA LYS A 76 -19.06 -23.62 18.76
C LYS A 76 -19.71 -24.96 18.40
N SER A 77 -21.05 -25.02 18.40
CA SER A 77 -21.78 -26.11 17.75
C SER A 77 -21.89 -25.80 16.26
N ASN A 78 -21.28 -26.63 15.42
CA ASN A 78 -21.44 -26.56 13.97
C ASN A 78 -22.82 -27.13 13.59
N THR A 79 -23.87 -26.34 13.80
CA THR A 79 -25.22 -26.68 13.33
C THR A 79 -25.40 -26.00 11.98
N THR A 80 -25.30 -26.79 10.91
CA THR A 80 -25.74 -26.41 9.56
C THR A 80 -27.25 -26.14 9.62
N GLN A 81 -27.69 -24.95 9.20
CA GLN A 81 -29.11 -24.67 8.93
C GLN A 81 -29.55 -25.35 7.63
#